data_AF-A0A2N1UY92-F1
#
_entry.id   AF-A0A2N1UY92-F1
#
_cell.length_a   1.000
_cell.length_b   1.000
_cell.length_c   1.000
_cell.angle_alpha   90.00
_cell.angle_beta   90.00
_cell.angle_gamma   90.00
#
_symmetry.space_group_name_H-M   'P 1'
#
loop_
_entity.id
_entity.type
_entity.pdbx_description
1 polymer ?
#
loop_
_entity_poly.entity_id
_entity_poly.type
_entity_poly.pdbx_seq_one_letter_code
_entity_poly.pdbx_strand_id
1 'polypeptide(L)'
;MIFFLARLAPPAGFEVFTDFRQLIEASGGQEPVKAICHKLEFSLRQADRLFAQCLGFSPKTYARITRFQRALAQLMKDSELSLVQLAAACGYYDQS
;
A
#
# COMPACT_ATOMS: atom_id res chain seq x y z
N MET A 1 7.76 -23.70 -22.14
CA MET A 1 6.85 -22.53 -22.07
C MET A 1 5.59 -22.74 -21.20
N ILE A 2 5.48 -23.79 -20.37
CA ILE A 2 4.28 -24.01 -19.52
C ILE A 2 4.40 -23.29 -18.15
N PHE A 3 5.62 -22.95 -17.71
CA PHE A 3 5.89 -22.35 -16.39
C PHE A 3 5.37 -20.90 -16.22
N PHE A 4 5.32 -20.11 -17.30
CA PHE A 4 4.85 -18.71 -17.24
C PHE A 4 3.33 -18.57 -17.23
N LEU A 5 2.60 -19.54 -17.80
CA LEU A 5 1.13 -19.49 -17.87
C LEU A 5 0.47 -19.72 -16.50
N ALA A 6 1.05 -20.58 -15.65
CA ALA A 6 0.60 -20.76 -14.27
C ALA A 6 0.77 -19.50 -13.40
N ARG A 7 1.63 -18.56 -13.82
CA ARG A 7 1.89 -17.29 -13.14
C ARG A 7 0.91 -16.18 -13.52
N LEU A 8 0.07 -16.39 -14.53
CA LEU A 8 -1.05 -15.51 -14.86
C LEU A 8 -2.27 -15.78 -13.97
N ALA A 9 -2.36 -16.99 -13.40
CA ALA A 9 -3.39 -17.29 -12.42
C ALA A 9 -3.08 -16.54 -11.11
N PRO A 10 -4.08 -15.90 -10.48
CA PRO A 10 -3.86 -15.24 -9.21
C PRO A 10 -3.32 -16.24 -8.17
N PRO A 11 -2.34 -15.85 -7.34
CA PRO A 11 -1.81 -16.71 -6.29
C PRO A 11 -2.89 -17.04 -5.25
N ALA A 12 -2.69 -18.11 -4.49
CA ALA A 12 -3.57 -18.44 -3.37
C ALA A 12 -3.68 -17.24 -2.40
N GLY A 13 -4.91 -16.89 -2.02
CA GLY A 13 -5.18 -15.73 -1.18
C GLY A 13 -5.31 -14.39 -1.92
N PHE A 14 -5.39 -14.38 -3.26
CA PHE A 14 -5.52 -13.15 -4.04
C PHE A 14 -6.78 -12.33 -3.71
N GLU A 15 -7.91 -12.97 -3.39
CA GLU A 15 -9.13 -12.28 -2.98
C GLU A 15 -8.92 -11.47 -1.69
N VAL A 16 -8.31 -12.10 -0.68
CA VAL A 16 -7.95 -11.40 0.57
C VAL A 16 -6.91 -10.31 0.30
N PHE A 17 -5.96 -10.54 -0.61
CA PHE A 17 -5.02 -9.51 -1.03
C PHE A 17 -5.75 -8.30 -1.64
N THR A 18 -6.78 -8.51 -2.45
CA THR A 18 -7.59 -7.42 -2.99
C THR A 18 -8.33 -6.65 -1.90
N ASP A 19 -8.84 -7.32 -0.85
CA ASP A 19 -9.47 -6.65 0.29
C ASP A 19 -8.47 -5.78 1.07
N PHE A 20 -7.28 -6.32 1.35
CA PHE A 20 -6.18 -5.56 1.95
C PHE A 20 -5.84 -4.33 1.12
N ARG A 21 -5.72 -4.50 -0.21
CA ARG A 21 -5.40 -3.42 -1.15
C ARG A 21 -6.47 -2.33 -1.10
N GLN A 22 -7.73 -2.71 -1.13
CA GLN A 22 -8.86 -1.80 -1.10
C GLN A 22 -8.92 -0.99 0.20
N LEU A 23 -8.68 -1.61 1.36
CA LEU A 23 -8.63 -0.89 2.64
C LEU A 23 -7.46 0.10 2.73
N ILE A 24 -6.29 -0.26 2.20
CA ILE A 24 -5.13 0.65 2.13
C ILE A 24 -5.45 1.83 1.19
N GLU A 25 -6.03 1.57 0.02
CA GLU A 25 -6.38 2.61 -0.96
C GLU A 25 -7.46 3.55 -0.43
N ALA A 26 -8.51 3.01 0.18
CA ALA A 26 -9.61 3.79 0.76
C ALA A 26 -9.13 4.72 1.88
N SER A 27 -8.15 4.29 2.69
CA SER A 27 -7.53 5.13 3.72
C SER A 27 -6.43 6.06 3.18
N GLY A 28 -6.12 6.02 1.89
CA GLY A 28 -5.00 6.75 1.29
C GLY A 28 -3.64 6.33 1.87
N GLY A 29 -3.52 5.12 2.40
CA GLY A 29 -2.32 4.59 3.05
C GLY A 29 -2.04 5.16 4.44
N GLN A 30 -3.00 5.85 5.07
CA GLN A 30 -2.85 6.45 6.40
C GLN A 30 -3.23 5.49 7.54
N GLU A 31 -4.10 4.50 7.27
CA GLU A 31 -4.45 3.53 8.31
C GLU A 31 -3.27 2.60 8.60
N PRO A 32 -2.89 2.38 9.89
CA PRO A 32 -1.83 1.47 10.23
C PRO A 32 -2.11 0.06 9.73
N VAL A 33 -1.14 -0.57 9.05
CA VAL A 33 -1.26 -1.95 8.55
C VAL A 33 -1.71 -2.93 9.65
N LYS A 34 -1.28 -2.73 10.90
CA LYS A 34 -1.71 -3.56 12.03
C LYS A 34 -3.23 -3.50 12.28
N ALA A 35 -3.85 -2.33 12.11
CA ALA A 35 -5.30 -2.17 12.26
C ALA A 35 -6.05 -2.86 11.12
N ILE A 36 -5.56 -2.74 9.88
CA ILE A 36 -6.11 -3.46 8.72
C ILE A 36 -5.99 -4.97 8.91
N CYS A 37 -4.83 -5.46 9.36
CA CYS A 37 -4.62 -6.86 9.72
C CYS A 37 -5.64 -7.34 10.76
N HIS A 38 -5.92 -6.55 11.80
CA HIS A 38 -6.93 -6.88 12.79
C HIS A 38 -8.34 -6.96 12.20
N LYS A 39 -8.71 -6.01 11.31
CA LYS A 39 -10.02 -6.00 10.63
C LYS A 39 -10.26 -7.24 9.76
N LEU A 40 -9.20 -7.75 9.15
CA LEU A 40 -9.28 -8.92 8.27
C LEU A 40 -8.96 -10.24 8.99
N GLU A 41 -8.69 -10.21 10.31
CA GLU A 41 -8.29 -11.38 11.10
C GLU A 41 -6.98 -12.04 10.64
N PHE A 42 -6.03 -11.22 10.17
CA PHE A 42 -4.71 -11.65 9.74
C PHE A 42 -3.61 -11.23 10.73
N SER A 43 -2.59 -12.07 10.86
CA SER A 43 -1.33 -11.63 11.47
C SER A 43 -0.51 -10.78 10.50
N LEU A 44 0.35 -9.90 11.04
CA LEU A 44 1.30 -9.13 10.23
C LEU A 44 2.19 -10.02 9.35
N ARG A 45 2.63 -11.18 9.86
CA ARG A 45 3.47 -12.11 9.11
C ARG A 45 2.74 -12.72 7.91
N GLN A 46 1.45 -13.03 8.05
CA GLN A 46 0.64 -13.53 6.93
C GLN A 46 0.44 -12.44 5.88
N ALA A 47 0.16 -11.19 6.31
CA ALA A 47 0.03 -10.06 5.41
C ALA A 47 1.34 -9.76 4.65
N ASP A 48 2.49 -9.75 5.33
CA ASP A 48 3.81 -9.58 4.70
C ASP A 48 4.07 -10.67 3.64
N ARG A 49 3.78 -11.94 3.97
CA ARG A 49 3.93 -13.04 3.02
C ARG A 49 3.00 -12.90 1.81
N LEU A 50 1.74 -12.55 2.04
CA LEU A 50 0.74 -12.40 0.99
C LEU A 50 1.13 -11.28 0.01
N PHE A 51 1.50 -10.10 0.52
CA PHE A 51 1.97 -9.02 -0.33
C PHE A 51 3.30 -9.34 -1.03
N ALA A 52 4.24 -10.04 -0.36
CA ALA A 52 5.47 -10.47 -1.02
C ALA A 52 5.19 -11.44 -2.18
N GLN A 53 4.18 -12.30 -2.05
CA GLN A 53 3.76 -13.21 -3.12
C GLN A 53 3.08 -12.48 -4.29
N CYS A 54 2.22 -11.50 -4.00
CA CYS A 54 1.47 -10.78 -5.03
C CYS A 54 2.24 -9.63 -5.69
N LEU A 55 3.02 -8.87 -4.93
CA LEU A 55 3.68 -7.62 -5.35
C LEU A 55 5.20 -7.62 -5.15
N GLY A 56 5.76 -8.57 -4.40
CA GLY A 56 7.20 -8.63 -4.13
C GLY A 56 7.70 -7.76 -2.97
N PHE A 57 6.81 -7.09 -2.24
CA PHE A 57 7.17 -6.24 -1.09
C PHE A 57 6.07 -6.25 -0.02
N SER A 58 6.28 -5.57 1.12
CA SER A 58 5.36 -5.62 2.26
C SER A 58 4.13 -4.69 2.13
N PRO A 59 3.01 -4.96 2.83
CA PRO A 59 1.87 -4.04 2.93
C PRO A 59 2.26 -2.65 3.44
N LYS A 60 3.27 -2.55 4.31
CA LYS A 60 3.79 -1.24 4.77
C LYS A 60 4.42 -0.44 3.63
N THR A 61 5.14 -1.12 2.74
CA THR A 61 5.72 -0.49 1.55
C THR A 61 4.60 -0.05 0.60
N TYR A 62 3.58 -0.89 0.40
CA TYR A 62 2.40 -0.53 -0.38
C TYR A 62 1.72 0.73 0.17
N ALA A 63 1.43 0.78 1.48
CA ALA A 63 0.82 1.95 2.12
C ALA A 63 1.65 3.23 1.98
N ARG A 64 2.99 3.14 2.01
CA ARG A 64 3.89 4.27 1.72
C ARG A 64 3.76 4.76 0.28
N ILE A 65 3.71 3.84 -0.68
CA ILE A 65 3.50 4.16 -2.10
C ILE A 65 2.15 4.85 -2.29
N THR A 66 1.08 4.33 -1.69
CA THR A 66 -0.26 4.93 -1.75
C THR A 66 -0.27 6.36 -1.19
N ARG A 67 0.38 6.61 -0.04
CA ARG A 67 0.52 7.96 0.52
C ARG A 67 1.25 8.91 -0.42
N PHE A 68 2.37 8.45 -1.00
CA PHE A 68 3.14 9.24 -1.94
C PHE A 68 2.35 9.57 -3.21
N GLN A 69 1.65 8.59 -3.80
CA GLN A 69 0.80 8.80 -4.97
C GLN A 69 -0.33 9.79 -4.68
N ARG A 70 -0.96 9.70 -3.52
CA ARG A 70 -2.02 10.63 -3.10
C ARG A 70 -1.49 12.07 -3.00
N ALA A 71 -0.34 12.24 -2.36
CA ALA A 71 0.32 13.52 -2.27
C ALA A 71 0.69 14.07 -3.66
N LEU A 72 1.35 13.28 -4.51
CA LEU A 72 1.68 13.70 -5.87
C LEU A 72 0.43 14.16 -6.63
N ALA A 73 -0.68 13.43 -6.50
CA ALA A 73 -1.95 13.80 -7.11
C ALA A 73 -2.55 15.11 -6.55
N GLN A 74 -2.30 15.44 -5.29
CA GLN A 74 -2.69 16.75 -4.71
C GLN A 74 -1.79 17.87 -5.25
N LEU A 75 -0.48 17.67 -5.30
CA LEU A 75 0.47 18.64 -5.84
C LEU A 75 0.18 18.96 -7.32
N MET A 76 -0.19 17.95 -8.12
CA MET A 76 -0.53 18.16 -9.53
C MET A 76 -1.87 18.89 -9.72
N LYS A 77 -2.76 18.88 -8.72
CA LYS A 77 -4.07 19.56 -8.78
C LYS A 77 -3.99 21.00 -8.28
N ASP A 78 -3.20 21.25 -7.24
CA ASP A 78 -2.96 22.58 -6.69
C ASP A 78 -1.50 22.98 -6.90
N SER A 79 -1.24 23.81 -7.90
CA SER A 79 0.09 24.35 -8.20
C SER A 79 0.68 25.23 -7.08
N GLU A 80 -0.11 25.56 -6.04
CA GLU A 80 0.29 26.38 -4.90
C GLU A 80 0.67 25.58 -3.64
N LEU A 81 0.51 24.25 -3.63
CA LEU A 81 0.96 23.43 -2.49
C LEU A 81 2.50 23.36 -2.45
N SER A 82 3.09 23.93 -1.40
CA SER A 82 4.54 23.85 -1.21
C SER A 82 4.99 22.41 -0.92
N LEU A 83 6.16 22.01 -1.43
CA LEU A 83 6.76 20.68 -1.21
C LEU A 83 6.88 20.31 0.27
N VAL A 84 6.98 21.31 1.17
CA VAL A 84 7.06 21.13 2.63
C VAL A 84 5.76 20.59 3.20
N GLN A 85 4.61 21.16 2.79
CA GLN A 85 3.29 20.68 3.22
C GLN A 85 3.02 19.27 2.70
N LEU A 86 3.54 18.96 1.51
CA LEU A 86 3.44 17.64 0.90
C LEU A 86 4.20 16.56 1.68
N ALA A 87 5.45 16.85 2.04
CA ALA A 87 6.30 15.94 2.83
C ALA A 87 5.65 15.61 4.18
N ALA A 88 5.10 16.62 4.86
CA ALA A 88 4.38 16.44 6.12
C ALA A 88 3.14 15.54 5.96
N ALA A 89 2.30 15.78 4.94
CA ALA A 89 1.10 14.97 4.67
C ALA A 89 1.41 13.50 4.30
N CYS A 90 2.57 13.25 3.69
CA CYS A 90 3.07 11.91 3.38
C CYS A 90 3.65 11.16 4.59
N GLY A 91 3.91 11.85 5.70
CA GLY A 91 4.68 11.32 6.81
C GLY A 91 6.18 11.19 6.51
N TYR A 92 6.70 11.96 5.54
CA TYR A 92 8.14 12.21 5.39
C TYR A 92 8.49 13.36 6.35
N TYR A 93 8.62 13.03 7.64
CA TYR A 93 9.21 13.95 8.61
C TYR A 93 10.65 13.51 8.88
N ASP A 94 11.54 14.17 8.17
CA ASP A 94 12.96 14.31 8.43
C ASP A 94 13.20 15.79 8.13
N GLN A 95 13.13 16.62 9.16
CA GLN A 95 13.74 17.94 9.11
C GLN A 95 14.91 17.88 10.09
N SER A 96 16.03 17.35 9.61
CA SER A 96 17.35 17.60 10.18
C SER A 96 18.12 18.60 9.33
#